data_AF-A0A9K3M0T0-F1
#
_entry.id   AF-A0A9K3M0T0-F1
#
_cell.length_a   1.000
_cell.length_b   1.000
_cell.length_c   1.000
_cell.angle_alpha   90.00
_cell.angle_beta   90.00
_cell.angle_gamma   90.00
#
_symmetry.space_group_name_H-M   'P 1'
#
loop_
_entity.id
_entity.type
_entity.pdbx_description
1 polymer ?
#
loop_
_entity_poly.entity_id
_entity_poly.type
_entity_poly.pdbx_seq_one_letter_code
_entity_poly.pdbx_strand_id
1 'polypeptide(L)'
;MEQKSRNFVQSTVKKRRAVQVVSCPSAFPISEKKKIDSNNKRPFIRNDKKIPQQSHNNNNNNNNNKQNNESSIKLLDWHETAKEVRALGATAFERKQKRDYEDEQYFLLTGRHKKKHQVPLPIVRGIRKAAEKREAKKRQEAQQAGIVLPKKSTNAKKAGKSFQKYQQDGPAPNIGFTKNGVYRVSKDKLPRKK
;
A
#
# COMPACT_ATOMS: atom_id res chain seq x y z
N MET A 1 -14.36 -0.50 -63.64
CA MET A 1 -15.00 -0.42 -62.31
C MET A 1 -15.54 -1.79 -61.98
N GLU A 2 -14.83 -2.53 -61.11
CA GLU A 2 -15.10 -3.94 -60.85
C GLU A 2 -15.81 -4.06 -59.50
N GLN A 3 -17.10 -4.42 -59.51
CA GLN A 3 -17.92 -4.57 -58.30
C GLN A 3 -17.76 -6.00 -57.76
N LYS A 4 -16.98 -6.16 -56.69
CA LYS A 4 -16.86 -7.42 -55.94
C LYS A 4 -18.07 -7.60 -55.01
N SER A 5 -18.97 -8.51 -55.36
CA SER A 5 -20.05 -8.98 -54.50
C SER A 5 -19.50 -9.86 -53.37
N ARG A 6 -19.86 -9.55 -52.13
CA ARG A 6 -19.48 -10.33 -50.93
C ARG A 6 -20.58 -11.33 -50.61
N ASN A 7 -20.24 -12.61 -50.66
CA ASN A 7 -21.13 -13.71 -50.26
C ASN A 7 -21.35 -13.70 -48.74
N PHE A 8 -22.61 -13.60 -48.32
CA PHE A 8 -23.04 -13.64 -46.93
C PHE A 8 -23.22 -15.10 -46.50
N VAL A 9 -22.34 -15.58 -45.62
CA VAL A 9 -22.38 -16.95 -45.08
C VAL A 9 -23.38 -16.98 -43.92
N GLN A 10 -24.50 -17.68 -44.11
CA GLN A 10 -25.50 -17.91 -43.06
C GLN A 10 -24.96 -18.92 -42.03
N SER A 11 -24.76 -18.45 -40.79
CA SER A 11 -24.32 -19.29 -39.67
C SER A 11 -25.46 -20.20 -39.18
N THR A 12 -25.25 -21.52 -39.24
CA THR A 12 -26.20 -22.52 -38.73
C THR A 12 -26.20 -22.54 -37.19
N VAL A 13 -27.35 -22.22 -36.60
CA VAL A 13 -27.54 -22.23 -35.14
C VAL A 13 -27.60 -23.67 -34.65
N LYS A 14 -26.54 -24.12 -33.96
CA LYS A 14 -26.47 -25.47 -33.38
C LYS A 14 -27.46 -25.58 -32.21
N LYS A 15 -28.47 -26.46 -32.34
CA LYS A 15 -29.43 -26.77 -31.28
C LYS A 15 -28.71 -27.44 -30.09
N ARG A 16 -28.83 -26.84 -28.90
CA ARG A 16 -28.27 -27.38 -27.65
C ARG A 16 -29.11 -28.58 -27.18
N ARG A 17 -28.46 -29.71 -26.88
CA ARG A 17 -29.11 -30.91 -26.34
C ARG A 17 -29.57 -30.63 -24.90
N ALA A 18 -30.79 -31.04 -24.57
CA ALA A 18 -31.31 -30.97 -23.21
C ALA A 18 -30.57 -31.98 -22.33
N VAL A 19 -30.00 -31.50 -21.22
CA VAL A 19 -29.31 -32.33 -20.24
C VAL A 19 -30.33 -32.74 -19.19
N GLN A 20 -30.65 -34.03 -19.12
CA GLN A 20 -31.40 -34.59 -17.99
C GLN A 20 -30.45 -34.75 -16.80
N VAL A 21 -30.74 -34.01 -15.72
CA VAL A 21 -30.03 -34.17 -14.45
C VAL A 21 -30.76 -35.26 -13.67
N VAL A 22 -30.14 -36.44 -13.61
CA VAL A 22 -30.61 -37.53 -12.74
C VAL A 22 -30.15 -37.22 -11.32
N SER A 23 -31.10 -37.02 -10.42
CA SER A 23 -30.83 -36.78 -9.00
C SER A 23 -30.52 -38.11 -8.31
N CYS A 24 -29.25 -38.42 -8.11
CA CYS A 24 -28.85 -39.55 -7.29
C CYS A 24 -28.93 -39.18 -5.80
N PRO A 25 -29.50 -40.04 -4.93
CA PRO A 25 -29.41 -39.86 -3.49
C PRO A 25 -27.94 -39.91 -3.04
N SER A 26 -27.54 -39.03 -2.12
CA SER A 26 -26.15 -38.96 -1.68
C SER A 26 -25.76 -40.22 -0.91
N ALA A 27 -24.70 -40.91 -1.37
CA ALA A 27 -24.17 -42.12 -0.75
C ALA A 27 -23.53 -41.91 0.64
N PHE A 28 -23.54 -40.68 1.15
CA PHE A 28 -23.06 -40.35 2.49
C PHE A 28 -24.24 -39.77 3.28
N PRO A 29 -24.51 -40.25 4.51
CA PRO A 29 -25.45 -39.61 5.40
C PRO A 29 -24.91 -38.23 5.72
N ILE A 30 -25.47 -37.22 5.06
CA ILE A 30 -25.17 -35.82 5.36
C ILE A 30 -25.74 -35.60 6.76
N SER A 31 -24.85 -35.52 7.76
CA SER A 31 -25.24 -35.03 9.08
C SER A 31 -26.00 -33.73 8.88
N GLU A 32 -27.30 -33.74 9.15
CA GLU A 32 -28.18 -32.59 8.96
C GLU A 32 -27.62 -31.42 9.76
N LYS A 33 -26.91 -30.52 9.08
CA LYS A 33 -26.55 -29.23 9.67
C LYS A 33 -27.86 -28.50 9.85
N LYS A 34 -28.37 -28.49 11.08
CA LYS A 34 -29.50 -27.66 11.52
C LYS A 34 -29.36 -26.29 10.86
N LYS A 35 -30.36 -25.93 10.05
CA LYS A 35 -30.48 -24.57 9.51
C LYS A 35 -30.53 -23.65 10.72
N ILE A 36 -29.45 -22.92 10.95
CA ILE A 36 -29.43 -21.82 11.92
C ILE A 36 -30.37 -20.77 11.34
N ASP A 37 -31.49 -20.55 12.01
CA ASP A 37 -32.49 -19.56 11.62
C ASP A 37 -31.84 -18.20 11.38
N SER A 38 -32.12 -17.63 10.21
CA SER A 38 -31.57 -16.36 9.71
C SER A 38 -32.06 -15.12 10.48
N ASN A 39 -32.65 -15.28 11.67
CA ASN A 39 -33.24 -14.21 12.47
C ASN A 39 -32.32 -13.64 13.56
N ASN A 40 -31.19 -14.28 13.87
CA ASN A 40 -30.16 -13.70 14.72
C ASN A 40 -29.09 -12.97 13.89
N LYS A 41 -29.54 -11.95 13.12
CA LYS A 41 -28.64 -10.89 12.65
C LYS A 41 -28.24 -10.06 13.86
N ARG A 42 -27.08 -10.39 14.45
CA ARG A 42 -26.41 -9.47 15.39
C ARG A 42 -26.28 -8.11 14.71
N PRO A 43 -26.68 -7.00 15.35
CA PRO A 43 -26.51 -5.68 14.77
C PRO A 43 -25.02 -5.44 14.53
N PHE A 44 -24.67 -5.18 13.28
CA PHE A 44 -23.35 -4.72 12.89
C PHE A 44 -23.20 -3.30 13.45
N ILE A 45 -22.57 -3.18 14.63
CA ILE A 45 -22.23 -1.89 15.23
C ILE A 45 -21.20 -1.23 14.30
N ARG A 46 -21.67 -0.32 13.43
CA ARG A 46 -20.80 0.61 12.72
C ARG A 46 -20.25 1.59 13.75
N ASN A 47 -19.02 1.35 14.18
CA ASN A 47 -18.23 2.32 14.90
C ASN A 47 -17.80 3.44 13.92
N ASP A 48 -18.72 4.35 13.62
CA ASP A 48 -18.42 5.64 12.98
C ASP A 48 -17.75 6.55 14.02
N LYS A 49 -16.56 6.17 14.47
CA LYS A 49 -15.69 7.07 15.24
C LYS A 49 -15.10 8.10 14.27
N LYS A 50 -15.74 9.26 14.20
CA LYS A 50 -15.13 10.51 13.75
C LYS A 50 -13.86 10.74 14.58
N ILE A 51 -12.70 10.52 13.98
CA ILE A 51 -11.40 10.90 14.54
C ILE A 51 -11.21 12.38 14.22
N PRO A 52 -11.10 13.30 15.20
CA PRO A 52 -10.74 14.68 14.93
C PRO A 52 -9.29 14.73 14.42
N GLN A 53 -9.09 15.34 13.25
CA GLN A 53 -7.77 15.61 12.71
C GLN A 53 -7.12 16.72 13.53
N GLN A 54 -6.18 16.37 14.41
CA GLN A 54 -5.30 17.34 15.04
C GLN A 54 -4.14 17.67 14.10
N SER A 55 -4.00 18.95 13.77
CA SER A 55 -2.88 19.53 13.04
C SER A 55 -1.61 19.43 13.88
N HIS A 56 -0.65 18.61 13.48
CA HIS A 56 0.68 18.60 14.09
C HIS A 56 1.54 19.72 13.53
N ASN A 57 1.65 20.82 14.29
CA ASN A 57 2.81 21.70 14.23
C ASN A 57 3.95 21.01 15.00
N ASN A 58 4.91 20.46 14.28
CA ASN A 58 6.13 19.89 14.86
C ASN A 58 7.14 21.02 15.10
N ASN A 59 7.17 21.57 16.32
CA ASN A 59 8.36 22.23 16.83
C ASN A 59 9.22 21.20 17.54
N ASN A 60 10.31 20.81 16.87
CA ASN A 60 11.42 20.10 17.47
C ASN A 60 11.99 20.94 18.62
N ASN A 61 11.97 20.40 19.84
CA ASN A 61 12.99 20.70 20.82
C ASN A 61 13.38 19.41 21.53
N ASN A 62 14.54 18.89 21.12
CA ASN A 62 15.32 17.93 21.90
C ASN A 62 15.72 18.61 23.20
N ASN A 63 15.41 17.99 24.34
CA ASN A 63 16.31 18.03 25.49
C ASN A 63 16.16 16.78 26.34
N ASN A 64 17.30 16.14 26.57
CA ASN A 64 17.47 14.92 27.35
C ASN A 64 17.27 15.15 28.85
N ASN A 65 17.03 14.03 29.54
CA ASN A 65 17.30 13.78 30.96
C ASN A 65 16.51 14.60 32.01
N LYS A 66 15.56 13.92 32.65
CA LYS A 66 15.64 13.70 34.11
C LYS A 66 14.66 12.60 34.53
N GLN A 67 15.22 11.51 35.07
CA GLN A 67 14.56 10.81 36.17
C GLN A 67 14.32 11.85 37.26
N ASN A 68 13.07 11.99 37.73
CA ASN A 68 12.78 12.43 39.09
C ASN A 68 11.35 12.01 39.47
N ASN A 69 11.29 11.31 40.59
CA ASN A 69 10.10 10.92 41.32
C ASN A 69 9.49 12.15 41.98
N GLU A 70 8.55 12.82 41.32
CA GLU A 70 7.65 13.75 41.98
C GLU A 70 6.24 13.53 41.44
N SER A 71 5.32 13.19 42.34
CA SER A 71 3.87 13.12 42.14
C SER A 71 3.27 14.52 41.98
N SER A 72 3.86 15.33 41.11
CA SER A 72 3.13 16.40 40.44
C SER A 72 2.21 15.72 39.44
N ILE A 73 1.03 16.30 39.21
CA ILE A 73 0.03 15.79 38.27
C ILE A 73 0.71 15.64 36.91
N LYS A 74 1.26 14.45 36.61
CA LYS A 74 1.89 14.17 35.32
C LYS A 74 0.76 14.29 34.32
N LEU A 75 0.79 15.36 33.52
CA LEU A 75 -0.05 15.44 32.33
C LEU A 75 0.11 14.11 31.61
N LEU A 76 -1.00 13.40 31.44
CA LEU A 76 -1.01 12.14 30.68
C LEU A 76 -0.43 12.45 29.30
N ASP A 77 0.76 11.93 29.01
CA ASP A 77 1.28 11.98 27.66
C ASP A 77 0.37 11.11 26.80
N TRP A 78 -0.36 11.76 25.90
CA TRP A 78 -1.26 11.12 24.95
C TRP A 78 -0.56 10.04 24.14
N HIS A 79 0.74 10.19 23.87
CA HIS A 79 1.49 9.22 23.08
C HIS A 79 1.89 8.00 23.89
N GLU A 80 2.30 8.16 25.15
CA GLU A 80 2.57 7.03 26.06
C GLU A 80 1.29 6.27 26.39
N THR A 81 0.23 6.97 26.78
CA THR A 81 -1.07 6.35 27.04
C THR A 81 -1.64 5.63 25.82
N ALA A 82 -1.52 6.20 24.61
CA ALA A 82 -1.95 5.50 23.40
C ALA A 82 -1.12 4.23 23.14
N LYS A 83 0.20 4.24 23.41
CA LYS A 83 1.05 3.05 23.32
C LYS A 83 0.66 2.00 24.35
N GLU A 84 0.40 2.40 25.58
CA GLU A 84 -0.04 1.51 26.66
C GLU A 84 -1.41 0.90 26.37
N VAL A 85 -2.39 1.70 25.97
CA VAL A 85 -3.71 1.21 25.55
C VAL A 85 -3.59 0.24 24.38
N ARG A 86 -2.68 0.52 23.44
CA ARG A 86 -2.41 -0.39 22.31
C ARG A 86 -1.76 -1.69 22.77
N ALA A 87 -0.82 -1.64 23.71
CA ALA A 87 -0.12 -2.79 24.25
C ALA A 87 -1.02 -3.65 25.16
N LEU A 88 -1.80 -3.02 26.03
CA LEU A 88 -2.80 -3.68 26.88
C LEU A 88 -3.93 -4.26 26.03
N GLY A 89 -4.42 -3.50 25.05
CA GLY A 89 -5.38 -3.99 24.05
C GLY A 89 -4.85 -5.16 23.22
N ALA A 90 -3.52 -5.26 23.04
CA ALA A 90 -2.91 -6.37 22.31
C ALA A 90 -3.13 -7.73 22.96
N THR A 91 -3.39 -7.77 24.27
CA THR A 91 -3.74 -9.01 24.98
C THR A 91 -5.10 -9.57 24.56
N ALA A 92 -6.02 -8.71 24.11
CA ALA A 92 -7.36 -9.05 23.64
C ALA A 92 -7.48 -9.07 22.11
N PHE A 93 -6.36 -8.98 21.38
CA PHE A 93 -6.40 -8.96 19.92
C PHE A 93 -6.87 -10.29 19.33
N GLU A 94 -7.72 -10.18 18.32
CA GLU A 94 -8.06 -11.32 17.47
C GLU A 94 -6.81 -11.83 16.76
N ARG A 95 -6.82 -13.12 16.35
CA ARG A 95 -5.66 -13.81 15.77
C ARG A 95 -4.92 -13.02 14.68
N LYS A 96 -5.66 -12.33 13.81
CA LYS A 96 -5.07 -11.50 12.74
C LYS A 96 -4.41 -10.24 13.30
N GLN A 97 -5.10 -9.54 14.19
CA GLN A 97 -4.61 -8.32 14.84
C GLN A 97 -3.36 -8.61 15.68
N LYS A 98 -3.32 -9.75 16.37
CA LYS A 98 -2.14 -10.20 17.13
C LYS A 98 -0.93 -10.40 16.21
N ARG A 99 -1.10 -11.05 15.07
CA ARG A 99 -0.03 -11.25 14.09
C ARG A 99 0.49 -9.93 13.53
N ASP A 100 -0.40 -9.01 13.17
CA ASP A 100 -0.02 -7.69 12.66
C ASP A 100 0.74 -6.89 13.73
N TYR A 101 0.31 -6.96 14.99
CA TYR A 101 1.00 -6.35 16.13
C TYR A 101 2.40 -6.93 16.35
N GLU A 102 2.55 -8.25 16.34
CA GLU A 102 3.86 -8.91 16.46
C GLU A 102 4.81 -8.56 15.30
N ASP A 103 4.28 -8.36 14.09
CA ASP A 103 5.05 -7.92 12.93
C ASP A 103 5.50 -6.46 13.06
N GLU A 104 4.66 -5.59 13.62
CA GLU A 104 5.01 -4.21 13.96
C GLU A 104 6.08 -4.14 15.06
N GLN A 105 5.90 -4.88 16.15
CA GLN A 105 6.88 -4.94 17.24
C GLN A 105 8.25 -5.44 16.75
N TYR A 106 8.24 -6.47 15.89
CA TYR A 106 9.47 -6.95 15.26
C TYR A 106 10.15 -5.87 14.40
N PHE A 107 9.37 -5.09 13.64
CA PHE A 107 9.90 -3.99 12.83
C PHE A 107 10.46 -2.86 13.70
N LEU A 108 9.78 -2.49 14.78
CA LEU A 108 10.24 -1.47 15.72
C LEU A 108 11.57 -1.86 16.37
N LEU A 109 11.72 -3.13 16.75
CA LEU A 109 12.93 -3.62 17.43
C LEU A 109 14.11 -3.82 16.46
N THR A 110 13.85 -4.35 15.26
CA THR A 110 14.92 -4.79 14.33
C THR A 110 15.15 -3.84 13.16
N GLY A 111 14.23 -2.91 12.91
CA GLY A 111 14.19 -2.10 11.68
C GLY A 111 13.95 -2.91 10.40
N ARG A 112 13.63 -4.21 10.52
CA ARG A 112 13.47 -5.14 9.40
C ARG A 112 12.07 -5.73 9.39
N HIS A 113 11.54 -6.03 8.22
CA HIS A 113 10.29 -6.79 8.09
C HIS A 113 10.57 -8.30 8.13
N LYS A 114 9.64 -9.07 8.71
CA LYS A 114 9.72 -10.54 8.65
C LYS A 114 9.66 -11.00 7.18
N LYS A 115 10.39 -12.07 6.87
CA LYS A 115 10.39 -12.66 5.52
C LYS A 115 8.99 -13.16 5.19
N LYS A 116 8.48 -12.80 4.02
CA LYS A 116 7.21 -13.30 3.49
C LYS A 116 7.47 -14.57 2.69
N HIS A 117 6.46 -15.43 2.61
CA HIS A 117 6.50 -16.59 1.71
C HIS A 117 6.74 -16.11 0.27
N GLN A 118 7.52 -16.89 -0.48
CA GLN A 118 7.82 -16.55 -1.87
C GLN A 118 6.56 -16.74 -2.71
N VAL A 119 6.16 -15.66 -3.39
CA VAL A 119 5.03 -15.66 -4.32
C VAL A 119 5.58 -15.43 -5.73
N PRO A 120 5.12 -16.17 -6.75
CA PRO A 120 5.52 -15.92 -8.14
C PRO A 120 5.31 -14.47 -8.57
N LEU A 121 6.29 -13.94 -9.32
CA LEU A 121 6.30 -12.52 -9.74
C LEU A 121 5.04 -12.07 -10.50
N PRO A 122 4.44 -12.87 -11.41
CA PRO A 122 3.22 -12.45 -12.11
C PRO A 122 2.06 -12.16 -11.15
N ILE A 123 1.93 -12.96 -10.09
CA ILE A 123 0.88 -12.80 -9.07
C ILE A 123 1.13 -11.53 -8.25
N VAL A 124 2.37 -11.32 -7.78
CA VAL A 124 2.73 -10.11 -7.02
C VAL A 124 2.50 -8.85 -7.86
N ARG A 125 2.86 -8.88 -9.14
CA ARG A 125 2.61 -7.78 -10.10
C ARG A 125 1.11 -7.52 -10.26
N GLY A 126 0.30 -8.57 -10.38
CA GLY A 126 -1.17 -8.47 -10.46
C GLY A 126 -1.78 -7.82 -9.22
N ILE A 127 -1.42 -8.29 -8.03
CA ILE A 127 -1.89 -7.75 -6.74
C ILE A 127 -1.53 -6.27 -6.63
N ARG A 128 -0.29 -5.89 -6.96
CA ARG A 128 0.16 -4.51 -6.91
C ARG A 128 -0.62 -3.61 -7.87
N LYS A 129 -0.81 -4.05 -9.13
CA LYS A 129 -1.60 -3.31 -10.12
C LYS A 129 -3.06 -3.14 -9.69
N ALA A 130 -3.66 -4.16 -9.09
CA ALA A 130 -5.02 -4.09 -8.57
C ALA A 130 -5.14 -3.12 -7.38
N ALA A 131 -4.18 -3.14 -6.46
CA ALA A 131 -4.13 -2.21 -5.34
C ALA A 131 -3.96 -0.76 -5.81
N GLU A 132 -3.05 -0.50 -6.76
CA GLU A 132 -2.83 0.82 -7.34
C GLU A 132 -4.08 1.34 -8.05
N LYS A 133 -4.81 0.49 -8.79
CA LYS A 133 -6.10 0.85 -9.41
C LYS A 133 -7.17 1.22 -8.38
N ARG A 134 -7.31 0.43 -7.30
CA ARG A 134 -8.28 0.72 -6.22
C ARG A 134 -7.95 2.03 -5.52
N GLU A 135 -6.67 2.29 -5.26
CA GLU A 135 -6.21 3.53 -4.64
C GLU A 135 -6.45 4.74 -5.54
N ALA A 136 -6.18 4.61 -6.85
CA ALA A 136 -6.47 5.65 -7.84
C ALA A 136 -7.96 5.97 -7.91
N LYS A 137 -8.82 4.95 -7.95
CA LYS A 137 -10.29 5.12 -7.94
C LYS A 137 -10.75 5.83 -6.67
N LYS A 138 -10.30 5.39 -5.49
CA LYS A 138 -10.61 6.04 -4.21
C LYS A 138 -10.17 7.51 -4.18
N ARG A 139 -9.03 7.82 -4.79
CA ARG A 139 -8.53 9.19 -4.88
C ARG A 139 -9.38 10.06 -5.80
N GLN A 140 -9.83 9.53 -6.93
CA GLN A 140 -10.73 10.22 -7.85
C GLN A 140 -12.09 10.49 -7.19
N GLU A 141 -12.67 9.49 -6.52
CA GLU A 141 -13.92 9.64 -5.76
C GLU A 141 -13.79 10.70 -4.66
N ALA A 142 -12.68 10.69 -3.91
CA ALA A 142 -12.42 11.71 -2.90
C ALA A 142 -12.26 13.12 -3.50
N GLN A 143 -11.59 13.24 -4.65
CA GLN A 143 -11.47 14.51 -5.37
C GLN A 143 -12.82 15.02 -5.88
N GLN A 144 -13.65 14.15 -6.44
CA GLN A 144 -15.01 14.47 -6.89
C GLN A 144 -15.90 14.88 -5.71
N ALA A 145 -15.72 14.25 -4.55
CA ALA A 145 -16.41 14.61 -3.31
C ALA A 145 -15.84 15.86 -2.60
N GLY A 146 -14.79 16.49 -3.14
CA GLY A 146 -14.15 17.65 -2.50
C GLY A 146 -13.38 17.33 -1.21
N ILE A 147 -13.11 16.05 -0.93
CA ILE A 147 -12.39 15.62 0.27
C ILE A 147 -10.89 15.81 0.07
N VAL A 148 -10.28 16.66 0.90
CA VAL A 148 -8.82 16.87 0.91
C VAL A 148 -8.13 15.66 1.55
N LEU A 149 -7.42 14.89 0.72
CA LEU A 149 -6.63 13.76 1.19
C LEU A 149 -5.19 14.19 1.52
N PRO A 150 -4.58 13.65 2.59
CA PRO A 150 -3.18 13.92 2.92
C PRO A 150 -2.26 13.47 1.77
N LYS A 151 -1.27 14.31 1.45
CA LYS A 151 -0.31 14.07 0.38
C LYS A 151 0.61 12.92 0.77
N LYS A 152 0.48 11.78 0.10
CA LYS A 152 1.44 10.67 0.24
C LYS A 152 2.81 11.11 -0.25
N SER A 153 3.85 10.96 0.58
CA SER A 153 5.22 11.29 0.20
C SER A 153 5.68 10.37 -0.94
N THR A 154 6.14 10.96 -2.04
CA THR A 154 6.57 10.21 -3.24
C THR A 154 7.99 9.64 -3.11
N ASN A 155 8.66 9.91 -1.99
CA ASN A 155 10.09 9.69 -1.81
C ASN A 155 10.46 8.21 -1.60
N ALA A 156 9.53 7.37 -1.15
CA ALA A 156 9.84 5.96 -0.88
C ALA A 156 10.07 5.09 -2.15
N LYS A 157 9.70 5.55 -3.35
CA LYS A 157 9.75 4.73 -4.58
C LYS A 157 10.81 5.17 -5.61
N LYS A 158 11.56 6.27 -5.38
CA LYS A 158 12.47 6.86 -6.38
C LYS A 158 13.96 6.49 -6.23
N ALA A 159 14.33 5.67 -5.24
CA ALA A 159 15.73 5.34 -4.97
C ALA A 159 16.45 4.55 -6.09
N GLY A 160 15.72 3.96 -7.05
CA GLY A 160 16.31 3.13 -8.10
C GLY A 160 16.94 3.86 -9.29
N LYS A 161 16.78 5.19 -9.42
CA LYS A 161 17.27 5.95 -10.59
C LYS A 161 18.63 6.62 -10.41
N SER A 162 19.23 6.57 -9.22
CA SER A 162 20.53 7.21 -8.97
C SER A 162 21.68 6.52 -9.71
N PHE A 163 21.67 5.19 -9.79
CA PHE A 163 22.74 4.43 -10.43
C PHE A 163 22.78 4.61 -11.96
N GLN A 164 21.62 4.68 -12.61
CA GLN A 164 21.55 4.94 -14.06
C GLN A 164 22.05 6.33 -14.44
N LYS A 165 21.81 7.35 -13.59
CA LYS A 165 22.39 8.69 -13.82
C LYS A 165 23.91 8.67 -13.69
N TYR A 166 24.44 7.91 -12.75
CA TYR A 166 25.89 7.76 -12.56
C TYR A 166 26.58 7.10 -13.77
N GLN A 167 25.91 6.16 -14.45
CA GLN A 167 26.40 5.58 -15.70
C GLN A 167 26.32 6.53 -16.89
N GLN A 168 25.34 7.43 -16.92
CA GLN A 168 25.13 8.35 -18.03
C GLN A 168 26.11 9.53 -18.01
N ASP A 169 26.50 9.99 -16.81
CA ASP A 169 27.36 11.17 -16.67
C ASP A 169 28.87 10.84 -16.57
N GLY A 170 29.23 9.56 -16.40
CA GLY A 170 30.63 9.11 -16.30
C GLY A 170 31.42 9.76 -15.14
N PRO A 171 32.70 9.41 -14.95
CA PRO A 171 33.55 10.17 -14.03
C PRO A 171 33.72 11.60 -14.55
N ALA A 172 33.18 12.58 -13.82
CA ALA A 172 33.29 13.98 -14.21
C ALA A 172 34.77 14.42 -14.16
N PRO A 173 35.32 14.99 -15.26
CA PRO A 173 36.68 15.52 -15.26
C PRO A 173 36.85 16.68 -14.26
N ASN A 174 38.00 16.74 -13.58
CA ASN A 174 38.24 17.64 -12.44
C ASN A 174 38.20 19.16 -12.77
N ILE A 175 38.31 19.52 -14.06
CA ILE A 175 38.44 20.92 -14.53
C ILE A 175 37.19 21.47 -15.23
N GLY A 176 36.08 20.73 -15.30
CA GLY A 176 34.86 21.25 -15.93
C GLY A 176 33.65 20.35 -15.78
N PHE A 177 32.60 20.63 -16.54
CA PHE A 177 31.42 19.76 -16.62
C PHE A 177 31.05 19.51 -18.08
N THR A 178 30.53 18.30 -18.34
CA THR A 178 29.97 17.92 -19.63
C THR A 178 28.48 18.28 -19.64
N LYS A 179 28.05 19.08 -20.63
CA LYS A 179 26.62 19.39 -20.85
C LYS A 179 26.27 19.01 -22.28
N ASN A 180 25.34 18.08 -22.44
CA ASN A 180 24.92 17.55 -23.75
C ASN A 180 26.10 17.00 -24.59
N GLY A 181 27.04 16.29 -23.96
CA GLY A 181 28.23 15.75 -24.64
C GLY A 181 29.32 16.79 -24.95
N VAL A 182 29.12 18.07 -24.64
CA VAL A 182 30.13 19.12 -24.84
C VAL A 182 30.84 19.42 -23.52
N TYR A 183 32.17 19.30 -23.51
CA TYR A 183 33.00 19.66 -22.37
C TYR A 183 33.11 21.19 -22.25
N ARG A 184 32.70 21.73 -21.10
CA ARG A 184 32.75 23.17 -20.80
C ARG A 184 33.68 23.43 -19.63
N VAL A 185 34.60 24.38 -19.81
CA VAL A 185 35.56 24.84 -18.80
C VAL A 185 35.22 26.27 -18.42
N SER A 186 35.25 26.60 -17.12
CA SER A 186 35.06 27.99 -16.67
C SER A 186 36.24 28.85 -17.13
N LYS A 187 35.98 30.11 -17.50
CA LYS A 187 37.03 31.05 -17.91
C LYS A 187 38.09 31.25 -16.83
N ASP A 188 37.71 31.14 -15.56
CA ASP A 188 38.61 31.29 -14.41
C ASP A 188 39.66 30.17 -14.30
N LYS A 189 39.38 29.01 -14.90
CA LYS A 189 40.29 27.85 -14.92
C LYS A 189 41.18 27.80 -16.17
N LEU A 190 41.02 28.74 -17.11
CA LEU A 190 41.89 28.83 -18.28
C LEU A 190 43.19 29.56 -17.92
N PRO A 191 44.35 29.09 -18.40
CA PRO A 191 45.59 29.82 -18.23
C PRO A 191 45.47 31.18 -18.94
N ARG A 192 45.76 32.27 -18.21
CA ARG A 192 45.86 33.60 -18.82
C ARG A 192 47.05 33.59 -19.79
N LYS A 193 46.81 33.90 -21.06
CA LYS A 193 47.89 34.14 -22.01
C LYS A 193 48.69 35.34 -21.51
N LYS A 194 49.98 35.13 -21.27
CA LYS A 194 50.94 36.21 -21.01
C LYS A 194 51.23 36.96 -22.30
#